data_AF-A0A2H0KR01-F1
#
_entry.id   AF-A0A2H0KR01-F1
#
_cell.length_a   1.000
_cell.length_b   1.000
_cell.length_c   1.000
_cell.angle_alpha   90.00
_cell.angle_beta   90.00
_cell.angle_gamma   90.00
#
_symmetry.space_group_name_H-M   'P 1'
#
loop_
_entity.id
_entity.type
_entity.pdbx_description
1 polymer ?
#
loop_
_entity_poly.entity_id
_entity_poly.type
_entity_poly.pdbx_seq_one_letter_code
_entity_poly.pdbx_strand_id
1 'polypeptide(L)'
;MEQVALVESEYFEGEKNSNNKNGVRLMTLHQAKGLEFPIVFVVGVEDGILPHSRSIDDIYSLEEERRLFYVGITRAKERLYITYTRQRFIFGQRNYSVKSRFLEE
;
A
#
# COMPACT_ATOMS: atom_id res chain seq x y z
N MET A 1 -28.22 7.86 6.96
CA MET A 1 -26.75 8.07 6.93
C MET A 1 -26.12 6.81 7.48
N GLU A 2 -25.98 5.81 6.61
CA GLU A 2 -25.48 4.48 6.95
C GLU A 2 -23.98 4.58 7.27
N GLN A 3 -23.61 4.26 8.51
CA GLN A 3 -22.22 4.11 8.92
C GLN A 3 -21.70 2.81 8.29
N VAL A 4 -20.85 2.93 7.27
CA VAL A 4 -20.02 1.81 6.81
C VAL A 4 -18.76 1.83 7.65
N ALA A 5 -18.81 1.18 8.80
CA ALA A 5 -17.62 0.76 9.52
C ALA A 5 -16.93 -0.31 8.66
N LEU A 6 -15.71 -0.02 8.21
CA LEU A 6 -14.87 -1.00 7.53
C LEU A 6 -14.63 -2.17 8.49
N VAL A 7 -15.09 -3.35 8.08
CA VAL A 7 -14.78 -4.65 8.67
C VAL A 7 -13.28 -4.91 8.44
N GLU A 8 -12.44 -4.25 9.23
CA GLU A 8 -10.99 -4.46 9.23
C GLU A 8 -10.56 -5.40 10.38
N SER A 9 -11.41 -5.58 11.40
CA SER A 9 -11.09 -6.37 12.60
C SER A 9 -11.39 -7.87 12.50
N GLU A 10 -12.40 -8.29 11.74
CA GLU A 10 -12.87 -9.70 11.75
C GLU A 10 -11.99 -10.66 10.94
N TYR A 11 -11.12 -10.16 10.05
CA TYR A 11 -10.17 -11.03 9.33
C TYR A 11 -8.91 -11.37 10.13
N PHE A 12 -8.66 -10.73 11.27
CA PHE A 12 -7.48 -10.99 12.11
C PHE A 12 -7.75 -11.92 13.30
N GLU A 13 -9.01 -12.17 13.67
CA GLU A 13 -9.32 -12.98 14.86
C GLU A 13 -9.08 -14.49 14.66
N GLY A 14 -9.01 -14.96 13.41
CA GLY A 14 -8.77 -16.37 13.07
C GLY A 14 -7.31 -16.85 13.17
N GLU A 15 -6.33 -15.94 13.24
CA GLU A 15 -4.90 -16.30 13.25
C GLU A 15 -4.23 -16.22 14.64
N LYS A 16 -4.98 -15.94 15.71
CA LYS A 16 -4.39 -15.85 17.06
C LYS A 16 -3.92 -17.19 17.65
N ASN A 17 -4.14 -18.32 16.96
CA ASN A 17 -3.82 -19.66 17.48
C ASN A 17 -2.95 -20.56 16.57
N SER A 18 -2.31 -20.00 15.55
CA SER A 18 -1.24 -20.71 14.83
C SER A 18 0.12 -20.19 15.29
N ASN A 19 0.83 -20.97 16.09
CA ASN A 19 2.24 -20.77 16.46
C ASN A 19 3.21 -20.81 15.25
N ASN A 20 2.70 -20.71 14.03
CA ASN A 20 3.46 -20.81 12.81
C ASN A 20 3.70 -19.41 12.23
N LYS A 21 4.74 -18.73 12.75
CA LYS A 21 5.19 -17.41 12.26
C LYS A 21 5.89 -17.46 10.89
N ASN A 22 5.88 -18.61 10.21
CA ASN A 22 6.46 -18.79 8.88
C ASN A 22 5.45 -18.40 7.80
N GLY A 23 5.40 -17.11 7.47
CA GLY A 23 4.55 -16.61 6.38
C GLY A 23 5.02 -15.26 5.86
N VAL A 24 4.56 -14.90 4.66
CA VAL A 24 4.74 -13.55 4.11
C VAL A 24 3.78 -12.61 4.83
N ARG A 25 4.28 -11.45 5.27
CA ARG A 25 3.44 -10.43 5.92
C ARG A 25 2.88 -9.48 4.88
N LEU A 26 1.55 -9.38 4.82
CA LEU A 26 0.85 -8.37 4.04
C LEU A 26 0.33 -7.30 4.99
N MET A 27 0.56 -6.03 4.66
CA MET A 27 0.13 -4.88 5.44
C MET A 27 0.05 -3.64 4.57
N THR A 28 -0.64 -2.61 5.06
CA THR A 28 -0.64 -1.29 4.42
C THR A 28 0.67 -0.53 4.72
N LEU A 29 1.02 0.46 3.90
CA LEU A 29 2.21 1.29 4.14
C LEU A 29 2.19 1.98 5.52
N HIS A 30 1.01 2.41 5.96
CA HIS A 30 0.82 3.01 7.28
C HIS A 30 1.17 2.04 8.42
N GLN A 31 0.71 0.80 8.33
CA GLN A 31 1.00 -0.24 9.33
C GLN A 31 2.48 -0.68 9.32
N ALA A 32 3.18 -0.47 8.21
CA ALA A 32 4.60 -0.81 8.11
C ALA A 32 5.53 0.17 8.85
N LYS A 33 5.01 1.32 9.32
CA LYS A 33 5.81 2.34 10.01
C LYS A 33 6.49 1.76 11.26
N GLY A 34 7.81 1.95 11.36
CA GLY A 34 8.62 1.43 12.47
C GLY A 34 9.00 -0.05 12.36
N LEU A 35 8.52 -0.76 11.34
CA LEU A 35 8.96 -2.11 11.01
C LEU A 35 10.04 -2.07 9.92
N GLU A 36 10.81 -3.14 9.80
CA GLU A 36 11.80 -3.31 8.74
C GLU A 36 11.93 -4.80 8.37
N PHE A 37 12.20 -5.07 7.10
CA PHE A 37 12.28 -6.43 6.55
C PHE A 37 13.47 -6.57 5.58
N PRO A 38 14.11 -7.75 5.50
CA PRO A 38 15.18 -8.00 4.53
C PRO A 38 14.73 -7.70 3.09
N ILE A 39 13.52 -8.14 2.73
CA ILE A 39 12.94 -7.99 1.40
C ILE A 39 11.55 -7.37 1.52
N VAL A 40 11.27 -6.33 0.74
CA VAL A 40 9.97 -5.65 0.69
C VAL A 40 9.46 -5.58 -0.74
N PHE A 41 8.16 -5.82 -0.90
CA PHE A 41 7.42 -5.60 -2.14
C PHE A 41 6.41 -4.47 -1.93
N VAL A 42 6.58 -3.35 -2.64
CA VAL A 42 5.57 -2.29 -2.71
C VAL A 42 4.78 -2.49 -3.99
N VAL A 43 3.50 -2.80 -3.85
CA VAL A 43 2.62 -3.19 -4.95
C VAL A 43 1.58 -2.12 -5.23
N GLY A 44 1.18 -2.00 -6.50
CA GLY A 44 0.16 -1.04 -6.91
C GLY A 44 0.62 0.41 -6.86
N VAL A 45 1.88 0.65 -7.21
CA VAL A 45 2.46 2.00 -7.28
C VAL A 45 2.02 2.67 -8.59
N GLU A 46 0.76 3.12 -8.56
CA GLU A 46 -0.01 3.65 -9.68
C GLU A 46 -0.65 4.98 -9.28
N ASP A 47 -0.71 5.94 -10.20
CA ASP A 47 -1.43 7.20 -9.98
C ASP A 47 -2.93 6.90 -9.74
N GLY A 48 -3.47 7.44 -8.64
CA GLY A 48 -4.82 7.15 -8.16
C GLY A 48 -4.87 6.10 -7.05
N ILE A 49 -3.79 5.32 -6.85
CA ILE A 49 -3.62 4.37 -5.73
C ILE A 49 -2.52 4.86 -4.78
N LEU A 50 -1.33 5.15 -5.31
CA LEU A 50 -0.21 5.74 -4.58
C LEU A 50 0.56 6.64 -5.55
N PRO A 51 0.30 7.97 -5.58
CA PRO A 51 -0.58 8.70 -4.65
C PRO A 51 -2.06 8.37 -4.82
N HIS A 52 -2.80 8.32 -3.70
CA HIS A 52 -4.25 8.13 -3.73
C HIS A 52 -4.95 9.25 -4.52
N SER A 53 -6.01 8.92 -5.28
CA SER A 53 -6.69 9.89 -6.17
C SER A 53 -7.09 11.21 -5.50
N ARG A 54 -7.47 11.18 -4.21
CA ARG A 54 -7.87 12.36 -3.43
C ARG A 54 -6.72 13.31 -3.06
N SER A 55 -5.47 12.89 -3.17
CA SER A 55 -4.31 13.72 -2.82
C SER A 55 -3.65 14.39 -4.03
N ILE A 56 -4.07 14.03 -5.25
CA ILE A 56 -3.38 14.44 -6.48
C ILE A 56 -3.46 15.96 -6.72
N ASP A 57 -4.59 16.58 -6.36
CA ASP A 57 -4.87 17.99 -6.66
C ASP A 57 -4.44 18.95 -5.53
N ASP A 58 -4.09 18.43 -4.36
CA ASP A 58 -3.61 19.22 -3.22
C ASP A 58 -2.15 18.91 -2.91
N ILE A 59 -1.31 19.94 -3.01
CA ILE A 59 0.14 19.81 -2.82
C ILE A 59 0.47 19.24 -1.44
N TYR A 60 -0.22 19.68 -0.38
CA TYR A 60 0.08 19.21 0.98
C TYR A 60 -0.24 17.73 1.15
N SER A 61 -1.38 17.28 0.63
CA SER A 61 -1.78 15.87 0.64
C SER A 61 -0.88 15.01 -0.24
N LEU A 62 -0.46 15.52 -1.40
CA LEU A 62 0.48 14.82 -2.28
C LEU A 62 1.82 14.60 -1.59
N GLU A 63 2.32 15.61 -0.88
CA GLU A 63 3.56 15.51 -0.10
C GLU A 63 3.42 14.51 1.07
N GLU A 64 2.23 14.33 1.65
CA GLU A 64 2.00 13.27 2.65
C GLU A 64 2.08 11.88 2.02
N GLU A 65 1.46 11.67 0.85
CA GLU A 65 1.57 10.41 0.12
C GLU A 65 3.02 10.12 -0.32
N ARG A 66 3.78 11.16 -0.67
CA ARG A 66 5.21 11.05 -0.95
C ARG A 66 5.98 10.57 0.28
N ARG A 67 5.70 11.14 1.46
CA ARG A 67 6.28 10.67 2.73
C ARG A 67 5.89 9.22 3.02
N LEU A 68 4.66 8.83 2.73
CA LEU A 68 4.19 7.46 2.90
C LEU A 68 4.93 6.49 1.97
N PHE A 69 5.14 6.86 0.71
CA PHE A 69 5.93 6.07 -0.22
C PHE A 69 7.39 5.94 0.23
N TYR A 70 8.00 7.04 0.70
CA TYR A 70 9.33 7.03 1.31
C TYR A 70 9.42 6.10 2.53
N VAL A 71 8.40 6.09 3.40
CA VAL A 71 8.31 5.13 4.50
C VAL A 71 8.35 3.70 3.94
N GLY A 72 7.55 3.39 2.92
CA GLY A 72 7.56 2.09 2.24
C GLY A 72 8.94 1.66 1.73
N ILE A 73 9.64 2.56 1.03
CA ILE A 73 10.99 2.33 0.50
C ILE A 73 11.96 2.00 1.64
N THR A 74 11.94 2.80 2.70
CA THR A 74 12.87 2.65 3.85
C THR A 74 12.55 1.46 4.75
N ARG A 75 11.50 0.67 4.49
CA ARG A 75 11.25 -0.58 5.22
C ARG A 75 12.18 -1.72 4.77
N ALA A 76 12.75 -1.62 3.57
CA ALA A 76 13.61 -2.65 2.97
C ALA A 76 15.06 -2.52 3.47
N LYS A 77 15.65 -3.63 3.93
CA LYS A 77 17.08 -3.67 4.33
C LYS A 77 18.01 -4.10 3.21
N GLU A 78 17.59 -5.04 2.37
CA GLU A 78 18.46 -5.63 1.34
C GLU A 78 17.88 -5.46 -0.06
N ARG A 79 16.60 -5.80 -0.25
CA ARG A 79 15.95 -5.73 -1.57
C ARG A 79 14.58 -5.09 -1.48
N LEU A 80 14.34 -4.16 -2.39
CA LEU A 80 13.06 -3.52 -2.62
C LEU A 80 12.59 -3.85 -4.03
N TYR A 81 11.38 -4.35 -4.15
CA TYR A 81 10.69 -4.53 -5.42
C TYR A 81 9.48 -3.61 -5.46
N ILE A 82 9.37 -2.82 -6.52
CA ILE A 82 8.23 -1.94 -6.73
C ILE A 82 7.51 -2.36 -8.00
N THR A 83 6.18 -2.50 -7.91
CA THR A 83 5.37 -3.00 -9.02
C THR A 83 4.17 -2.11 -9.28
N TYR A 84 3.82 -2.00 -10.56
CA TYR A 84 2.60 -1.38 -11.06
C TYR A 84 2.00 -2.29 -12.14
N THR A 85 0.71 -2.19 -12.40
CA THR A 85 0.05 -2.88 -13.52
C THR A 85 -0.37 -1.91 -14.62
N ARG A 86 -0.56 -2.40 -15.85
CA ARG A 86 -1.16 -1.64 -16.96
C ARG A 86 -2.68 -1.57 -16.86
N GLN A 87 -3.30 -2.57 -16.23
CA GLN A 87 -4.73 -2.68 -16.06
C GLN A 87 -5.05 -3.32 -14.71
N ARG A 88 -6.02 -2.74 -14.00
CA ARG A 88 -6.45 -3.20 -12.69
C ARG A 88 -7.97 -3.36 -12.65
N PHE A 89 -8.43 -4.44 -12.02
CA PHE A 89 -9.83 -4.59 -11.65
C PHE A 89 -10.00 -4.15 -10.19
N ILE A 90 -10.77 -3.09 -9.96
CA ILE A 90 -11.04 -2.54 -8.63
C ILE A 90 -12.48 -2.02 -8.59
N PHE A 91 -13.17 -2.23 -7.47
CA PHE A 91 -14.57 -1.81 -7.28
C PHE A 91 -15.52 -2.22 -8.41
N GLY A 92 -15.35 -3.43 -8.95
CA GLY A 92 -16.21 -3.98 -10.01
C GLY A 92 -15.89 -3.49 -11.43
N GLN A 93 -14.87 -2.64 -11.61
CA GLN A 93 -14.52 -2.05 -12.90
C GLN A 93 -13.07 -2.34 -13.27
N ARG A 94 -12.82 -2.56 -14.56
CA ARG A 94 -11.47 -2.73 -15.12
C ARG A 94 -11.02 -1.41 -15.72
N ASN A 95 -10.01 -0.80 -15.09
CA ASN A 95 -9.45 0.47 -15.52
C ASN A 95 -8.01 0.29 -16.02
N TYR A 96 -7.60 1.14 -16.94
CA TYR A 96 -6.19 1.31 -17.25
C TYR A 96 -5.52 2.04 -16.10
N SER A 97 -4.36 1.54 -15.70
CA SER A 97 -3.56 2.10 -14.61
C SER A 97 -2.40 2.89 -15.21
N VAL A 98 -2.15 4.08 -14.64
CA VAL A 98 -0.99 4.90 -14.96
C VAL A 98 0.08 4.63 -13.90
N LYS A 99 1.34 4.47 -14.33
CA LYS A 99 2.49 4.35 -13.41
C LYS A 99 2.49 5.55 -12.46
N SER A 100 2.77 5.33 -11.17
CA SER A 100 2.85 6.43 -10.21
C SER A 100 3.91 7.45 -10.63
N ARG A 101 3.59 8.73 -10.47
CA ARG A 101 4.55 9.84 -10.64
C ARG A 101 5.76 9.71 -9.71
N PHE A 102 5.61 9.09 -8.54
CA PHE A 102 6.72 8.89 -7.60
C PHE A 102 7.82 7.97 -8.14
N LEU A 103 7.57 7.25 -9.24
CA LEU A 103 8.57 6.39 -9.89
C LEU A 103 9.41 7.12 -10.95
N GLU A 104 9.19 8.42 -11.15
CA GLU A 104 9.96 9.26 -12.07
C GLU A 104 10.80 10.33 -11.35
N GLU A 105 10.80 10.29 -10.02
CA GLU A 105 11.55 11.16 -9.11
C GLU A 105 12.86 10.52 -8.66
#